data_AF-A0A529YA63-F1
#
_entry.id   AF-A0A529YA63-F1
#
_cell.length_a   1.000
_cell.length_b   1.000
_cell.length_c   1.000
_cell.angle_alpha   90.00
_cell.angle_beta   90.00
_cell.angle_gamma   90.00
#
_symmetry.space_group_name_H-M   'P 1'
#
loop_
_entity.id
_entity.type
_entity.pdbx_description
1 polymer ?
#
loop_
_entity_poly.entity_id
_entity_poly.type
_entity_poly.pdbx_seq_one_letter_code
_entity_poly.pdbx_strand_id
1 'polypeptide(L)'
;SRAERRNFQRVRVKIYGRFMLEDRTEHPCQVIDMSPGNVALRTDRIGMPGEKVIAYIDHIGRVEGIVTRTSPDGFAMTVIASDRKKDKLAAQLTWLANKHELDLPEDRRHERVAPRNPMSVLQLTDGRQYQCRIIDLSLSGAAIEIDVKPAIGIQVMLGTMRGQVVRHFE
;
A
#
# COMPACT_ATOMS: atom_id res chain seq x y z
N SER A 1 10.11 4.13 34.19
CA SER A 1 9.04 3.49 34.98
C SER A 1 8.18 2.66 34.05
N ARG A 2 7.51 1.64 34.60
CA ARG A 2 6.94 0.46 33.92
C ARG A 2 5.60 0.72 33.21
N ALA A 3 5.33 1.96 32.77
CA ALA A 3 4.01 2.45 32.37
C ALA A 3 3.77 2.54 30.85
N GLU A 4 4.77 2.25 30.01
CA GLU A 4 4.72 2.57 28.58
C GLU A 4 4.58 1.34 27.67
N ARG A 5 3.90 0.29 28.15
CA ARG A 5 3.37 -0.77 27.30
C ARG A 5 1.85 -0.67 27.29
N ARG A 6 1.32 0.41 26.71
CA ARG A 6 -0.01 0.32 26.11
C ARG A 6 0.12 -0.72 25.01
N ASN A 7 -0.23 -1.95 25.35
CA ASN A 7 -0.25 -3.08 24.44
C ASN A 7 -1.38 -2.79 23.47
N PHE A 8 -1.11 -1.96 22.46
CA PHE A 8 -2.13 -1.56 21.50
C PHE A 8 -2.70 -2.83 20.88
N GLN A 9 -4.01 -2.97 20.99
CA GLN A 9 -4.73 -4.11 20.45
C GLN A 9 -4.41 -4.20 18.96
N ARG A 10 -3.87 -5.35 18.54
CA ARG A 10 -3.59 -5.60 17.13
C ARG A 10 -4.93 -5.84 16.45
N VAL A 11 -5.19 -5.10 15.39
CA VAL A 11 -6.38 -5.29 14.57
C VAL A 11 -5.99 -6.19 13.41
N ARG A 12 -6.67 -7.33 13.29
CA ARG A 12 -6.55 -8.19 12.11
C ARG A 12 -7.31 -7.52 10.98
N VAL A 13 -6.60 -7.24 9.90
CA VAL A 13 -7.13 -6.57 8.71
C VAL A 13 -6.49 -7.22 7.49
N LYS A 14 -7.21 -7.34 6.39
CA LYS A 14 -6.67 -7.79 5.11
C LYS A 14 -6.57 -6.60 4.17
N ILE A 15 -5.48 -5.85 4.29
CA ILE A 15 -5.26 -4.62 3.50
C ILE A 15 -4.03 -4.82 2.62
N TYR A 16 -4.15 -4.51 1.34
CA TYR A 16 -3.05 -4.62 0.40
C TYR A 16 -2.15 -3.37 0.42
N GLY A 17 -0.92 -3.53 -0.06
CA GLY A 17 0.04 -2.45 -0.16
C GLY A 17 1.30 -2.86 -0.89
N ARG A 18 2.24 -1.91 -1.03
CA ARG A 18 3.62 -2.19 -1.47
C ARG A 18 4.59 -1.79 -0.39
N PHE A 19 5.74 -2.42 -0.36
CA PHE A 19 6.86 -1.96 0.45
C PHE A 19 8.13 -1.88 -0.38
N MET A 20 9.00 -0.96 0.02
CA MET A 20 10.32 -0.75 -0.54
C MET A 20 11.36 -1.13 0.50
N LEU A 21 12.31 -1.98 0.09
CA LEU A 21 13.48 -2.39 0.85
C LEU A 21 14.61 -1.36 0.72
N GLU A 22 15.72 -1.55 1.44
CA GLU A 22 16.86 -0.61 1.38
C GLU A 22 17.54 -0.60 0.01
N ASP A 23 17.51 -1.73 -0.69
CA ASP A 23 17.97 -1.88 -2.07
C ASP A 23 17.08 -1.14 -3.11
N ARG A 24 16.03 -0.45 -2.63
CA ARG A 24 15.03 0.30 -3.41
C ARG A 24 14.16 -0.58 -4.31
N THR A 25 14.18 -1.89 -4.13
CA THR A 25 13.24 -2.78 -4.81
C THR A 25 11.87 -2.67 -4.14
N GLU A 26 10.82 -2.60 -4.96
CA GLU A 26 9.44 -2.55 -4.51
C GLU A 26 8.76 -3.90 -4.69
N HIS A 27 8.01 -4.32 -3.66
CA HIS A 27 7.33 -5.61 -3.65
C HIS A 27 5.89 -5.46 -3.12
N PRO A 28 4.94 -6.24 -3.66
CA PRO A 28 3.59 -6.28 -3.13
C PRO A 28 3.56 -6.95 -1.75
N CYS A 29 2.63 -6.51 -0.90
CA CYS A 29 2.36 -7.14 0.39
C CYS A 29 0.88 -7.06 0.77
N GLN A 30 0.51 -7.89 1.74
CA GLN A 30 -0.77 -7.85 2.43
C GLN A 30 -0.52 -7.68 3.93
N VAL A 31 -1.14 -6.69 4.55
CA VAL A 31 -1.20 -6.57 6.00
C VAL A 31 -2.04 -7.73 6.54
N ILE A 32 -1.52 -8.43 7.55
CA ILE A 32 -2.22 -9.50 8.27
C ILE A 32 -2.83 -8.97 9.56
N ASP A 33 -2.05 -8.18 10.27
CA ASP A 33 -2.49 -7.45 11.45
C ASP A 33 -1.60 -6.23 11.70
N MET A 34 -2.17 -5.24 12.37
CA MET A 34 -1.51 -3.96 12.58
C MET A 34 -1.88 -3.35 13.93
N SER A 35 -0.94 -2.64 14.53
CA SER A 35 -1.14 -1.71 15.63
C SER A 35 -0.41 -0.39 15.32
N PRO A 36 -0.63 0.68 16.12
CA PRO A 36 0.10 1.94 15.94
C PRO A 36 1.62 1.82 16.04
N GLY A 37 2.13 0.72 16.60
CA GLY A 37 3.56 0.49 16.80
C GLY A 37 4.16 -0.60 15.92
N ASN A 38 3.36 -1.48 15.31
CA ASN A 38 3.87 -2.62 14.54
C ASN A 38 2.91 -3.02 13.42
N VAL A 39 3.45 -3.60 12.35
CA VAL A 39 2.66 -4.21 11.28
C VAL A 39 3.26 -5.57 10.92
N ALA A 40 2.38 -6.53 10.64
CA ALA A 40 2.76 -7.82 10.07
C ALA A 40 2.32 -7.85 8.60
N LEU A 41 3.27 -8.13 7.72
CA LEU A 41 3.10 -8.18 6.28
C LEU A 41 3.30 -9.62 5.79
N ARG A 42 2.39 -10.07 4.93
CA ARG A 42 2.55 -11.25 4.09
C ARG A 42 3.07 -10.83 2.72
N THR A 43 4.09 -11.52 2.22
CA THR A 43 4.73 -11.21 0.94
C THR A 43 5.71 -12.32 0.56
N ASP A 44 5.95 -12.47 -0.74
CA ASP A 44 6.94 -13.42 -1.28
C ASP A 44 8.38 -12.92 -1.11
N ARG A 45 8.57 -11.59 -0.93
CA ARG A 45 9.89 -11.01 -0.69
C ARG A 45 10.07 -10.65 0.78
N ILE A 46 11.07 -11.24 1.43
CA ILE A 46 11.33 -11.02 2.85
C ILE A 46 12.50 -10.04 3.02
N GLY A 47 12.29 -8.97 3.79
CA GLY A 47 13.37 -8.08 4.23
C GLY A 47 14.19 -8.69 5.37
N MET A 48 15.45 -8.27 5.54
CA MET A 48 16.31 -8.78 6.60
C MET A 48 15.99 -8.11 7.95
N PRO A 49 16.04 -8.83 9.09
CA PRO A 49 15.94 -8.19 10.41
C PRO A 49 16.93 -7.03 10.56
N GLY A 50 16.44 -5.87 10.99
CA GLY A 50 17.23 -4.62 11.07
C GLY A 50 17.13 -3.71 9.85
N GLU A 51 16.62 -4.21 8.71
CA GLU A 51 16.47 -3.43 7.48
C GLU A 51 15.33 -2.41 7.57
N LYS A 52 15.56 -1.22 7.01
CA LYS A 52 14.53 -0.18 6.89
C LYS A 52 13.56 -0.50 5.76
N VAL A 53 12.28 -0.34 6.07
CA VAL A 53 11.18 -0.58 5.12
C VAL A 53 10.28 0.65 5.07
N ILE A 54 9.91 1.05 3.86
CA ILE A 54 8.87 2.03 3.61
C ILE A 54 7.70 1.31 2.95
N ALA A 55 6.56 1.25 3.63
CA ALA A 55 5.34 0.63 3.13
C ALA A 55 4.28 1.67 2.77
N TYR A 56 3.63 1.51 1.64
CA TYR A 56 2.43 2.24 1.25
C TYR A 56 1.25 1.28 1.36
N ILE A 57 0.45 1.43 2.41
CA ILE A 57 -0.66 0.54 2.75
C ILE A 57 -1.97 1.24 2.38
N ASP A 58 -2.89 0.55 1.70
CA ASP A 58 -4.16 1.14 1.27
C ASP A 58 -4.97 1.63 2.47
N HIS A 59 -5.64 2.78 2.31
CA HIS A 59 -6.42 3.48 3.35
C HIS A 59 -5.63 3.94 4.60
N ILE A 60 -4.43 3.42 4.85
CA ILE A 60 -3.54 3.78 5.96
C ILE A 60 -2.51 4.84 5.51
N GLY A 61 -1.94 4.67 4.32
CA GLY A 61 -0.91 5.53 3.75
C GLY A 61 0.52 5.06 4.03
N ARG A 62 1.49 6.00 3.96
CA ARG A 62 2.92 5.70 4.12
C ARG A 62 3.25 5.34 5.58
N VAL A 63 3.78 4.15 5.78
CA VAL A 63 4.34 3.62 7.03
C VAL A 63 5.83 3.40 6.84
N GLU A 64 6.62 3.69 7.86
CA GLU A 64 8.06 3.49 7.84
C GLU A 64 8.44 2.70 9.09
N GLY A 65 9.47 1.87 9.00
CA GLY A 65 9.90 1.08 10.14
C GLY A 65 11.06 0.16 9.84
N ILE A 66 11.35 -0.70 10.81
CA ILE A 66 12.47 -1.64 10.76
C ILE A 66 11.93 -3.06 10.88
N VAL A 67 12.40 -3.97 10.03
CA VAL A 67 12.06 -5.39 10.12
C VAL A 67 12.54 -5.93 11.48
N THR A 68 11.63 -6.54 12.23
CA THR A 68 11.90 -7.07 13.57
C THR A 68 12.05 -8.58 13.59
N ARG A 69 11.25 -9.28 12.77
CA ARG A 69 11.27 -10.73 12.63
C ARG A 69 10.72 -11.12 11.26
N THR A 70 11.18 -12.25 10.77
CA THR A 70 10.71 -12.88 9.54
C THR A 70 9.88 -14.11 9.85
N SER A 71 9.02 -14.48 8.92
CA SER A 71 8.19 -15.68 8.93
C SER A 71 8.24 -16.32 7.54
N PRO A 72 7.88 -17.61 7.38
CA PRO A 72 7.84 -18.23 6.05
C PRO A 72 6.92 -17.52 5.05
N ASP A 73 5.87 -16.85 5.53
CA ASP A 73 4.89 -16.13 4.72
C ASP A 73 5.09 -14.61 4.70
N GLY A 74 6.17 -14.07 5.27
CA GLY A 74 6.46 -12.63 5.23
C GLY A 74 7.31 -12.12 6.39
N PHE A 75 7.00 -10.94 6.94
CA PHE A 75 7.75 -10.37 8.05
C PHE A 75 6.95 -9.36 8.87
N ALA A 76 7.41 -9.07 10.08
CA ALA A 76 6.88 -8.01 10.92
C ALA A 76 7.88 -6.86 11.05
N MET A 77 7.38 -5.63 11.01
CA MET A 77 8.19 -4.42 11.19
C MET A 77 7.59 -3.49 12.25
N THR A 78 8.44 -2.65 12.82
CA THR A 78 7.99 -1.54 13.68
C THR A 78 7.26 -0.47 12.86
N VAL A 79 6.62 0.46 13.55
CA VAL A 79 6.11 1.71 12.97
C VAL A 79 6.86 2.89 13.60
N ILE A 80 7.71 3.53 12.79
CA ILE A 80 8.44 4.74 13.12
C ILE A 80 7.60 5.93 12.63
N ALA A 81 7.00 6.62 13.59
CA ALA A 81 6.11 7.74 13.35
C ALA A 81 6.06 8.64 14.60
N SER A 82 5.74 9.92 14.41
CA SER A 82 5.43 10.83 15.52
C SER A 82 4.17 10.38 16.25
N ASP A 83 4.02 10.78 17.51
CA ASP A 83 2.88 10.39 18.34
C ASP A 83 1.55 10.80 17.70
N ARG A 84 1.47 12.02 17.15
CA ARG A 84 0.30 12.48 16.38
C ARG A 84 -0.08 11.53 15.23
N LYS A 85 0.91 10.97 14.53
CA LYS A 85 0.68 10.03 13.42
C LYS A 85 0.28 8.65 13.95
N LYS A 86 0.85 8.20 15.07
CA LYS A 86 0.43 6.97 15.76
C LYS A 86 -1.01 7.08 16.27
N ASP A 87 -1.42 8.22 16.81
CA ASP A 87 -2.79 8.47 17.27
C ASP A 87 -3.79 8.42 16.11
N LYS A 88 -3.44 9.04 14.98
CA LYS A 88 -4.26 8.94 13.75
C LYS A 88 -4.40 7.50 13.28
N LEU A 89 -3.28 6.76 13.26
CA LEU A 89 -3.27 5.35 12.90
C LEU A 89 -4.13 4.51 13.87
N ALA A 90 -4.05 4.77 15.18
CA ALA A 90 -4.87 4.12 16.19
C ALA A 90 -6.36 4.34 15.91
N ALA A 91 -6.77 5.58 15.65
CA ALA A 91 -8.17 5.90 15.32
C ALA A 91 -8.65 5.18 14.05
N GLN A 92 -7.82 5.12 13.00
CA GLN A 92 -8.13 4.37 11.77
C GLN A 92 -8.29 2.87 12.03
N LEU A 93 -7.39 2.28 12.83
CA LEU A 93 -7.45 0.86 13.17
C LEU A 93 -8.67 0.53 14.03
N THR A 94 -9.05 1.39 14.98
CA THR A 94 -10.29 1.24 15.77
C THR A 94 -11.52 1.25 14.85
N TRP A 95 -11.56 2.16 13.87
CA TRP A 95 -12.66 2.19 12.90
C TRP A 95 -12.71 0.91 12.04
N LEU A 96 -11.57 0.42 11.58
CA LEU A 96 -11.46 -0.83 10.81
C LEU A 96 -11.91 -2.04 11.63
N ALA A 97 -11.53 -2.11 12.91
CA ALA A 97 -11.94 -3.17 13.82
C ALA A 97 -13.47 -3.23 13.97
N ASN A 98 -14.10 -2.08 14.22
CA ASN A 98 -15.54 -1.99 14.41
C ASN A 98 -16.32 -2.22 13.11
N LYS A 99 -15.75 -1.86 11.96
CA LYS A 99 -16.36 -2.15 10.65
C LYS A 99 -16.38 -3.66 10.36
N HIS A 100 -15.33 -4.39 10.76
CA HIS A 100 -15.28 -5.86 10.62
C HIS A 100 -16.26 -6.61 11.53
N GLU A 101 -16.70 -6.03 12.64
CA GLU A 101 -17.67 -6.65 13.55
C GLU A 101 -19.14 -6.52 13.08
N LEU A 102 -19.44 -5.66 12.09
CA LEU A 102 -20.82 -5.22 11.83
C LEU A 102 -21.54 -5.75 10.58
N ASP A 103 -20.91 -6.39 9.59
CA ASP A 103 -21.68 -7.16 8.58
C ASP A 103 -20.85 -7.92 7.53
N LEU A 104 -21.21 -9.20 7.37
CA LEU A 104 -21.31 -10.02 6.15
C LEU A 104 -20.09 -10.80 5.60
N PRO A 105 -20.35 -12.04 5.09
CA PRO A 105 -19.33 -13.03 4.75
C PRO A 105 -18.44 -12.54 3.62
N GLU A 106 -17.12 -12.58 3.84
CA GLU A 106 -16.08 -12.31 2.83
C GLU A 106 -16.02 -13.42 1.75
N ASP A 107 -17.18 -13.80 1.20
CA ASP A 107 -17.30 -14.47 -0.08
C ASP A 107 -17.93 -13.48 -1.07
N ARG A 108 -17.09 -12.59 -1.60
CA ARG A 108 -17.24 -11.94 -2.91
C ARG A 108 -15.93 -11.26 -3.28
N ARG A 109 -15.26 -11.87 -4.25
CA ARG A 109 -14.01 -11.47 -4.90
C ARG A 109 -14.05 -9.99 -5.32
N HIS A 110 -13.00 -9.26 -4.94
CA HIS A 110 -12.58 -7.94 -5.44
C HIS A 110 -13.69 -6.90 -5.63
N GLU A 111 -13.97 -6.16 -4.56
CA GLU A 111 -14.71 -4.91 -4.66
C GLU A 111 -13.84 -3.85 -5.37
N ARG A 112 -14.26 -3.45 -6.58
CA ARG A 112 -13.61 -2.42 -7.39
C ARG A 112 -14.02 -1.04 -6.86
N VAL A 113 -13.08 -0.23 -6.39
CA VAL A 113 -13.37 1.11 -5.85
C VAL A 113 -12.98 2.18 -6.87
N ALA A 114 -13.97 2.89 -7.42
CA ALA A 114 -13.74 4.06 -8.26
C ALA A 114 -13.27 5.26 -7.41
N PRO A 115 -12.12 5.91 -7.72
CA PRO A 115 -11.62 7.05 -6.94
C PRO A 115 -12.53 8.28 -7.03
N ARG A 116 -12.70 9.01 -5.92
CA ARG A 116 -13.50 10.25 -5.82
C ARG A 116 -13.01 11.43 -6.68
N ASN A 117 -11.80 11.36 -7.24
CA ASN A 117 -11.31 12.29 -8.26
C ASN A 117 -10.42 11.52 -9.25
N PRO A 118 -10.92 11.17 -10.45
CA PRO A 118 -10.24 10.22 -11.33
C PRO A 118 -9.18 10.87 -12.22
N MET A 119 -8.97 12.19 -12.16
CA MET A 119 -7.98 12.88 -12.99
C MET A 119 -6.56 12.74 -12.43
N SER A 120 -5.62 12.32 -13.27
CA SER A 120 -4.21 12.16 -12.96
C SER A 120 -3.34 12.61 -14.14
N VAL A 121 -2.01 12.60 -13.96
CA VAL A 121 -1.03 12.94 -14.99
C VAL A 121 -0.16 11.73 -15.28
N LEU A 122 -0.11 11.36 -16.57
CA LEU A 122 0.84 10.39 -17.10
C LEU A 122 2.07 11.13 -17.64
N GLN A 123 3.24 10.81 -17.13
CA GLN A 123 4.52 11.33 -17.59
C GLN A 123 5.28 10.27 -18.37
N LEU A 124 5.73 10.62 -19.57
CA LEU A 124 6.59 9.79 -20.43
C LEU A 124 8.07 10.07 -20.14
N THR A 125 8.95 9.15 -20.54
CA THR A 125 10.41 9.29 -20.36
C THR A 125 11.02 10.44 -21.14
N ASP A 126 10.37 10.93 -22.19
CA ASP A 126 10.79 12.10 -22.97
C ASP A 126 10.42 13.44 -22.30
N GLY A 127 9.84 13.38 -21.10
CA GLY A 127 9.42 14.54 -20.32
C GLY A 127 8.01 15.04 -20.62
N ARG A 128 7.33 14.49 -21.63
CA ARG A 128 5.95 14.89 -21.95
C ARG A 128 4.99 14.43 -20.87
N GLN A 129 3.97 15.25 -20.63
CA GLN A 129 2.93 14.99 -19.65
C GLN A 129 1.56 15.11 -20.30
N TYR A 130 0.69 14.17 -19.95
CA TYR A 130 -0.67 14.10 -20.47
C TYR A 130 -1.64 13.93 -19.32
N GLN A 131 -2.74 14.69 -19.36
CA GLN A 131 -3.85 14.41 -18.45
C GLN A 131 -4.52 13.10 -18.84
N CYS A 132 -4.88 12.31 -17.83
CA CYS A 132 -5.56 11.04 -18.02
C CYS A 132 -6.59 10.82 -16.91
N ARG A 133 -7.60 10.01 -17.22
CA ARG A 133 -8.61 9.58 -16.28
C ARG A 133 -8.32 8.15 -15.86
N ILE A 134 -8.14 7.91 -14.57
CA ILE A 134 -7.97 6.56 -14.02
C ILE A 134 -9.32 5.85 -14.08
N ILE A 135 -9.36 4.74 -14.83
CA ILE A 135 -10.52 3.87 -15.00
C ILE A 135 -10.54 2.79 -13.92
N ASP A 136 -9.37 2.18 -13.70
CA ASP A 136 -9.15 1.16 -12.69
C ASP A 136 -7.71 1.26 -12.18
N LEU A 137 -7.51 1.12 -10.88
CA LEU A 137 -6.18 1.20 -10.27
C LEU A 137 -6.00 0.00 -9.35
N SER A 138 -4.93 -0.74 -9.59
CA SER A 138 -4.52 -1.89 -8.79
C SER A 138 -3.06 -1.77 -8.40
N LEU A 139 -2.61 -2.71 -7.56
CA LEU A 139 -1.27 -2.78 -7.05
C LEU A 139 -0.19 -2.99 -8.13
N SER A 140 -0.54 -3.74 -9.19
CA SER A 140 0.36 -4.15 -10.28
C SER A 140 0.15 -3.38 -11.58
N GLY A 141 -0.88 -2.53 -11.66
CA GLY A 141 -1.20 -1.83 -12.89
C GLY A 141 -2.34 -0.84 -12.74
N ALA A 142 -2.38 0.10 -13.67
CA ALA A 142 -3.46 1.06 -13.80
C ALA A 142 -4.06 0.94 -15.20
N ALA A 143 -5.38 0.94 -15.30
CA ALA A 143 -6.08 1.24 -16.52
C ALA A 143 -6.45 2.73 -16.50
N ILE A 144 -6.03 3.44 -17.53
CA ILE A 144 -6.28 4.87 -17.69
C ILE A 144 -6.85 5.13 -19.08
N GLU A 145 -7.71 6.13 -19.17
CA GLU A 145 -8.18 6.73 -20.41
C GLU A 145 -7.38 8.02 -20.66
N ILE A 146 -6.91 8.19 -21.89
CA ILE A 146 -5.96 9.24 -22.27
C ILE A 146 -6.10 9.51 -23.79
N ASP A 147 -5.94 10.76 -24.20
CA ASP A 147 -6.12 11.19 -25.61
C ASP A 147 -4.97 10.77 -26.54
N VAL A 148 -3.88 10.26 -25.98
CA VAL A 148 -2.72 9.78 -26.72
C VAL A 148 -2.55 8.28 -26.56
N LYS A 149 -1.88 7.64 -27.52
CA LYS A 149 -1.60 6.20 -27.52
C LYS A 149 -0.10 5.93 -27.37
N PRO A 150 0.46 5.99 -26.14
CA PRO A 150 1.88 5.68 -25.92
C PRO A 150 2.18 4.25 -26.37
N ALA A 151 3.36 4.04 -26.96
CA ALA A 151 3.73 2.71 -27.45
C ALA A 151 3.84 1.69 -26.30
N ILE A 152 3.44 0.44 -26.58
CA ILE A 152 3.66 -0.69 -25.67
C ILE A 152 5.16 -0.83 -25.44
N GLY A 153 5.55 -1.07 -24.20
CA GLY A 153 6.95 -1.18 -23.79
C GLY A 153 7.58 0.12 -23.30
N ILE A 154 6.94 1.28 -23.44
CA ILE A 154 7.46 2.54 -22.89
C ILE A 154 7.26 2.59 -21.37
N GLN A 155 8.31 3.04 -20.68
CA GLN A 155 8.27 3.36 -19.26
C GLN A 155 7.49 4.66 -19.04
N VAL A 156 6.63 4.67 -18.03
CA VAL A 156 5.74 5.79 -17.72
C VAL A 156 5.66 6.00 -16.21
N MET A 157 5.29 7.20 -15.82
CA MET A 157 4.98 7.53 -14.44
C MET A 157 3.55 8.05 -14.35
N LEU A 158 2.72 7.41 -13.53
CA LEU A 158 1.36 7.83 -13.22
C LEU A 158 1.32 8.33 -11.77
N GLY A 159 1.28 9.65 -11.58
CA GLY A 159 1.50 10.23 -10.24
C GLY A 159 2.88 9.87 -9.69
N THR A 160 2.95 9.05 -8.64
CA THR A 160 4.22 8.49 -8.11
C THR A 160 4.51 7.06 -8.56
N MET A 161 3.58 6.43 -9.30
CA MET A 161 3.69 5.04 -9.72
C MET A 161 4.50 4.95 -11.02
N ARG A 162 5.66 4.28 -10.98
CA ARG A 162 6.40 3.91 -12.19
C ARG A 162 5.85 2.60 -12.76
N GLY A 163 5.78 2.52 -14.07
CA GLY A 163 5.31 1.32 -14.75
C GLY A 163 5.66 1.33 -16.23
N GLN A 164 5.17 0.32 -16.95
CA GLN A 164 5.36 0.18 -18.39
C GLN A 164 4.00 -0.01 -19.06
N VAL A 165 3.84 0.53 -20.26
CA VAL A 165 2.63 0.28 -21.06
C VAL A 165 2.67 -1.17 -21.54
N VAL A 166 1.76 -2.01 -21.04
CA VAL A 166 1.73 -3.45 -21.36
C VAL A 166 0.71 -3.81 -22.44
N ARG A 167 -0.36 -3.02 -22.60
CA ARG A 167 -1.41 -3.24 -23.62
C ARG A 167 -2.27 -1.98 -23.79
N HIS A 168 -3.01 -1.93 -24.88
CA HIS A 168 -4.10 -0.96 -25.09
C HIS A 168 -5.45 -1.67 -24.99
N PHE A 169 -6.47 -0.91 -24.61
CA PHE A 169 -7.86 -1.33 -24.66
C PHE A 169 -8.50 -0.72 -25.92
N GLU A 170 -9.51 -1.39 -26.47
CA GLU A 170 -10.38 -0.82 -27.50
C GLU A 170 -11.43 0.10 -26.90
#